data_AF-A0A4Q7AQK3-F1
#
_entry.id   AF-A0A4Q7AQK3-F1
#
_cell.length_a   1.000
_cell.length_b   1.000
_cell.length_c   1.000
_cell.angle_alpha   90.00
_cell.angle_beta   90.00
_cell.angle_gamma   90.00
#
_symmetry.space_group_name_H-M   'P 1'
#
loop_
_entity.id
_entity.type
_entity.pdbx_description
1 polymer ?
#
loop_
_entity_poly.entity_id
_entity_poly.type
_entity_poly.pdbx_seq_one_letter_code
_entity_poly.pdbx_strand_id
1 'polypeptide(L)'
;MMMIEASTQQNSKSAVLFEALIQRNNEKIMVLVGQNVRAALFQNTDALNHVYGILPDYFLNQAEIIAVAQIDEKAVGEITKIDYAYMYPEETVLFSVVYQGHEGGDEVVGLWLDVQHSTAI
;
A
#
# COMPACT_ATOMS: atom_id res chain seq x y z
N MET A 1 21.33 8.56 14.04
CA MET A 1 20.00 8.50 13.42
C MET A 1 19.65 7.03 13.34
N MET A 2 18.66 6.56 14.10
CA MET A 2 18.19 5.17 13.96
C MET A 2 17.48 5.09 12.60
N MET A 3 17.89 4.15 11.75
CA MET A 3 17.11 3.77 10.58
C MET A 3 15.87 3.03 11.10
N ILE A 4 14.69 3.58 10.83
CA ILE A 4 13.42 2.90 11.07
C ILE A 4 13.25 1.97 9.88
N GLU A 5 13.13 0.67 10.14
CA GLU A 5 12.96 -0.35 9.10
C GLU A 5 11.55 -0.92 9.13
N ALA A 6 11.01 -1.25 7.96
CA ALA A 6 9.77 -1.99 7.85
C ALA A 6 9.96 -3.43 8.33
N SER A 7 9.01 -3.95 9.10
CA SER A 7 9.07 -5.33 9.56
C SER A 7 8.85 -6.31 8.39
N THR A 8 9.40 -7.53 8.51
CA THR A 8 9.15 -8.61 7.55
C THR A 8 7.66 -8.89 7.36
N GLN A 9 6.86 -8.77 8.43
CA GLN A 9 5.42 -8.98 8.36
C GLN A 9 4.71 -7.88 7.57
N GLN A 10 5.09 -6.62 7.78
CA GLN A 10 4.56 -5.48 7.01
C GLN A 10 4.90 -5.63 5.53
N ASN A 11 6.16 -5.93 5.20
CA ASN A 11 6.59 -6.14 3.82
C ASN A 11 5.84 -7.29 3.14
N SER A 12 5.69 -8.42 3.83
CA SER A 12 4.93 -9.57 3.31
C SER A 12 3.46 -9.20 3.07
N LYS A 13 2.80 -8.54 4.03
CA LYS A 13 1.40 -8.15 3.91
C LYS A 13 1.18 -7.10 2.81
N SER A 14 2.08 -6.14 2.67
CA SER A 14 2.08 -5.15 1.57
C SER A 14 2.22 -5.82 0.21
N ALA A 15 3.13 -6.77 0.05
CA ALA A 15 3.29 -7.50 -1.20
C ALA A 15 2.03 -8.30 -1.58
N VAL A 16 1.42 -8.99 -0.61
CA VAL A 16 0.17 -9.75 -0.81
C VAL A 16 -1.01 -8.83 -1.11
N LEU A 17 -1.05 -7.63 -0.51
CA LEU A 17 -2.06 -6.62 -0.79
C LEU A 17 -1.89 -6.03 -2.19
N PHE A 18 -0.67 -5.69 -2.61
CA PHE A 18 -0.38 -5.21 -3.95
C PHE A 18 -0.74 -6.26 -5.02
N GLU A 19 -0.38 -7.53 -4.79
CA GLU A 19 -0.78 -8.64 -5.66
C GLU A 19 -2.31 -8.73 -5.78
N ALA A 20 -3.05 -8.61 -4.66
CA ALA A 20 -4.50 -8.67 -4.66
C ALA A 20 -5.14 -7.51 -5.46
N LEU A 21 -4.53 -6.32 -5.43
CA LEU A 21 -4.95 -5.17 -6.22
C LEU A 21 -4.75 -5.40 -7.73
N ILE A 22 -3.59 -5.93 -8.13
CA ILE A 22 -3.31 -6.29 -9.53
C ILE A 22 -4.29 -7.37 -10.02
N GLN A 23 -4.53 -8.40 -9.20
CA GLN A 23 -5.45 -9.50 -9.53
C GLN A 23 -6.93 -9.11 -9.42
N ARG A 24 -7.24 -7.88 -8.99
CA ARG A 24 -8.61 -7.39 -8.74
C ARG A 24 -9.39 -8.29 -7.77
N ASN A 25 -8.69 -8.87 -6.80
CA ASN A 25 -9.25 -9.81 -5.84
C ASN A 25 -9.84 -9.04 -4.64
N ASN A 26 -11.05 -8.50 -4.82
CA ASN A 26 -11.75 -7.71 -3.81
C ASN A 26 -11.88 -8.44 -2.47
N GLU A 27 -12.18 -9.74 -2.48
CA GLU A 27 -12.33 -10.53 -1.25
C GLU A 27 -11.02 -10.57 -0.45
N LYS A 28 -9.89 -10.82 -1.13
CA LYS A 28 -8.57 -10.83 -0.52
C LYS A 28 -8.18 -9.44 0.01
N ILE A 29 -8.46 -8.37 -0.74
CA ILE A 29 -8.24 -6.97 -0.28
C ILE A 29 -9.03 -6.71 1.01
N MET A 30 -10.30 -7.08 1.06
CA MET A 30 -11.15 -6.87 2.23
C MET A 30 -10.68 -7.65 3.45
N VAL A 31 -10.01 -8.79 3.29
CA VAL A 31 -9.43 -9.54 4.42
C VAL A 31 -8.14 -8.88 4.92
N LEU A 32 -7.35 -8.28 4.03
CA LEU A 32 -6.02 -7.75 4.34
C LEU A 32 -6.06 -6.37 5.02
N VAL A 33 -7.07 -5.55 4.72
CA VAL A 33 -7.17 -4.18 5.24
C VAL A 33 -7.95 -4.11 6.55
N GLY A 34 -7.67 -3.10 7.38
CA GLY A 34 -8.35 -2.83 8.64
C GLY A 34 -9.79 -2.35 8.46
N GLN A 35 -10.57 -2.34 9.54
CA GLN A 35 -12.01 -2.07 9.47
C GLN A 35 -12.34 -0.69 8.88
N ASN A 36 -11.53 0.32 9.21
CA ASN A 36 -11.69 1.68 8.72
C ASN A 36 -11.50 1.76 7.18
N VAL A 37 -10.50 1.08 6.63
CA VAL A 37 -10.26 1.03 5.18
C VAL A 37 -11.38 0.25 4.50
N ARG A 38 -11.81 -0.90 5.05
CA ARG A 38 -12.97 -1.64 4.51
C ARG A 38 -14.20 -0.74 4.41
N ALA A 39 -14.51 -0.01 5.49
CA ALA A 39 -15.65 0.91 5.50
C ALA A 39 -15.52 2.01 4.43
N ALA A 40 -14.33 2.59 4.25
CA ALA A 40 -14.08 3.59 3.21
C ALA A 40 -14.27 3.02 1.79
N LEU A 41 -13.77 1.80 1.53
CA LEU A 41 -13.95 1.12 0.24
C LEU A 41 -15.41 0.75 -0.04
N PHE A 42 -16.19 0.38 1.00
CA PHE A 42 -17.62 0.14 0.85
C PHE A 42 -18.41 1.42 0.57
N GLN A 43 -18.00 2.56 1.15
CA GLN A 43 -18.64 3.85 0.91
C GLN A 43 -18.29 4.45 -0.45
N ASN A 44 -17.10 4.15 -0.97
CA ASN A 44 -16.64 4.59 -2.27
C ASN A 44 -16.42 3.39 -3.20
N THR A 45 -17.51 2.89 -3.78
CA THR A 45 -17.50 1.73 -4.68
C THR A 45 -16.63 1.93 -5.93
N ASP A 46 -16.32 3.17 -6.31
CA ASP A 46 -15.50 3.49 -7.47
C ASP A 46 -14.00 3.59 -7.16
N ALA A 47 -13.60 3.63 -5.89
CA ALA A 47 -12.20 3.74 -5.48
C ALA A 47 -11.34 2.61 -6.06
N LEU A 48 -11.81 1.36 -5.94
CA LEU A 48 -11.09 0.21 -6.50
C LEU A 48 -11.12 0.20 -8.03
N ASN A 49 -12.23 0.62 -8.65
CA ASN A 49 -12.31 0.71 -10.10
C ASN A 49 -11.28 1.69 -10.67
N HIS A 50 -11.08 2.84 -10.00
CA HIS A 50 -10.04 3.79 -10.38
C HIS A 50 -8.64 3.18 -10.25
N VAL A 51 -8.36 2.52 -9.13
CA VAL A 51 -7.09 1.80 -8.92
C VAL A 51 -6.83 0.76 -10.02
N TYR A 52 -7.85 -0.02 -10.39
CA TYR A 52 -7.75 -1.03 -11.45
C TYR A 52 -7.53 -0.44 -12.85
N GLY A 53 -7.88 0.83 -13.05
CA GLY A 53 -7.69 1.53 -14.31
C GLY A 53 -6.29 2.10 -14.49
N ILE A 54 -5.56 2.35 -13.40
CA ILE A 54 -4.21 2.93 -13.44
C ILE A 54 -3.10 1.89 -13.22
N LEU A 55 -3.43 0.74 -12.61
CA LEU A 55 -2.44 -0.29 -12.34
C LEU A 55 -2.05 -1.08 -13.60
N PRO A 56 -0.78 -1.53 -13.68
CA PRO A 56 -0.34 -2.51 -14.66
C PRO A 56 -1.15 -3.81 -14.60
N ASP A 57 -1.15 -4.58 -15.69
CA ASP A 57 -1.89 -5.84 -15.80
C ASP A 57 -1.12 -7.07 -15.28
N TYR A 58 0.12 -6.89 -14.81
CA TYR A 58 0.93 -7.95 -14.20
C TYR A 58 1.59 -7.52 -12.89
N PHE A 59 1.84 -8.51 -12.05
CA PHE A 59 2.43 -8.32 -10.71
C PHE A 59 3.95 -8.40 -10.76
N LEU A 60 4.61 -7.45 -10.13
CA LEU A 60 6.03 -7.52 -9.77
C LEU A 60 6.16 -7.93 -8.30
N ASN A 61 6.92 -8.99 -8.04
CA ASN A 61 7.12 -9.52 -6.69
C ASN A 61 8.21 -8.80 -5.89
N GLN A 62 8.85 -7.80 -6.48
CA GLN A 62 9.92 -7.01 -5.89
C GLN A 62 9.55 -5.54 -5.92
N ALA A 63 9.66 -4.89 -4.77
CA ALA A 63 9.52 -3.46 -4.61
C ALA A 63 10.76 -2.91 -3.90
N GLU A 64 11.12 -1.68 -4.23
CA GLU A 64 12.07 -0.91 -3.44
C GLU A 64 11.33 -0.18 -2.32
N ILE A 65 11.87 -0.22 -1.09
CA ILE A 65 11.36 0.61 0.01
C ILE A 65 12.00 1.98 -0.10
N ILE A 66 11.19 2.99 -0.42
CA ILE A 66 11.63 4.36 -0.62
C ILE A 66 11.73 5.09 0.72
N ALA A 67 10.75 4.87 1.60
CA ALA A 67 10.69 5.53 2.89
C ALA A 67 9.92 4.70 3.93
N VAL A 68 10.32 4.84 5.19
CA VAL A 68 9.61 4.33 6.36
C VAL A 68 9.49 5.48 7.35
N ALA A 69 8.29 5.73 7.86
CA ALA A 69 8.02 6.77 8.83
C ALA A 69 7.13 6.25 9.96
N GLN A 70 7.55 6.47 11.20
CA GLN A 70 6.70 6.32 12.39
C GLN A 70 6.10 7.68 12.73
N ILE A 71 4.79 7.73 12.94
CA ILE A 71 4.03 8.96 13.12
C ILE A 71 3.09 8.77 14.30
N ASP A 72 2.98 9.77 15.16
CA ASP A 72 1.99 9.83 16.23
C ASP A 72 0.85 10.76 15.81
N GLU A 73 -0.22 10.18 15.27
CA GLU A 73 -1.36 10.94 14.79
C GLU A 73 -2.45 11.03 15.86
N LYS A 74 -2.94 12.24 16.16
CA LYS A 74 -3.85 12.44 17.31
C LYS A 74 -5.16 11.68 17.19
N ALA A 75 -5.63 11.46 15.97
CA ALA A 75 -6.91 10.83 15.70
C ALA A 75 -6.85 9.29 15.70
N VAL A 76 -5.69 8.70 15.38
CA VAL A 76 -5.55 7.25 15.16
C VAL A 76 -4.44 6.61 16.00
N GLY A 77 -3.69 7.40 16.75
CA GLY A 77 -2.56 6.95 17.56
C GLY A 77 -1.28 6.76 16.74
N GLU A 78 -0.41 5.89 17.25
CA GLU A 78 0.84 5.50 16.61
C GLU A 78 0.57 4.78 15.29
N ILE A 79 1.23 5.18 14.21
CA ILE A 79 1.15 4.55 12.89
C ILE A 79 2.55 4.44 12.27
N THR A 80 2.71 3.45 11.40
CA THR A 80 3.89 3.30 10.54
C THR A 80 3.47 3.41 9.08
N LYS A 81 4.01 4.39 8.35
CA LYS A 81 3.85 4.52 6.90
C LYS A 81 5.08 3.93 6.20
N ILE A 82 4.84 3.09 5.21
CA ILE A 82 5.89 2.53 4.34
C ILE A 82 5.54 2.87 2.90
N ASP A 83 6.52 3.43 2.19
CA ASP A 83 6.41 3.81 0.78
C ASP A 83 7.23 2.83 -0.07
N TYR A 84 6.55 2.13 -0.98
CA TYR A 84 7.11 1.14 -1.90
C TYR A 84 7.10 1.67 -3.34
N ALA A 85 8.16 1.39 -4.10
CA ALA A 85 8.22 1.61 -5.55
C ALA A 85 8.29 0.26 -6.28
N TYR A 86 7.35 0.03 -7.19
CA TYR A 86 7.43 -1.04 -8.18
C TYR A 86 7.82 -0.44 -9.52
N MET A 87 9.02 -0.78 -10.00
CA MET A 87 9.58 -0.26 -11.24
C MET A 87 9.17 -1.13 -12.43
N TYR A 88 8.18 -0.68 -13.20
CA TYR A 88 7.78 -1.27 -14.47
C TYR A 88 8.59 -0.62 -15.61
N PRO A 89 8.64 -1.24 -16.81
CA PRO A 89 9.44 -0.70 -17.92
C PRO A 89 9.07 0.73 -18.36
N GLU A 90 7.79 1.10 -18.29
CA GLU A 90 7.27 2.40 -18.77
C GLU A 90 6.73 3.29 -17.66
N GLU A 91 6.65 2.78 -16.42
CA GLU A 91 6.04 3.49 -15.31
C GLU A 91 6.58 3.00 -13.96
N THR A 92 6.43 3.83 -12.93
CA THR A 92 6.70 3.44 -11.55
C THR A 92 5.40 3.52 -10.76
N VAL A 93 5.02 2.42 -10.14
CA VAL A 93 3.88 2.39 -9.23
C VAL A 93 4.40 2.69 -7.83
N LEU A 94 3.94 3.81 -7.27
CA LEU A 94 4.18 4.18 -5.89
C LEU A 94 3.03 3.66 -5.03
N PHE A 95 3.36 2.81 -4.09
CA PHE A 95 2.42 2.18 -3.19
C PHE A 95 2.75 2.53 -1.75
N SER A 96 1.90 3.33 -1.11
CA SER A 96 2.03 3.69 0.29
C SER A 96 1.08 2.83 1.12
N VAL A 97 1.59 2.22 2.20
CA VAL A 97 0.77 1.46 3.16
C VAL A 97 0.98 2.02 4.55
N VAL A 98 -0.11 2.24 5.28
CA VAL A 98 -0.10 2.72 6.66
C VAL A 98 -0.60 1.61 7.57
N TYR A 99 0.23 1.27 8.54
CA TYR A 99 0.00 0.26 9.56
C TYR A 99 -0.29 0.92 10.90
N GLN A 100 -1.15 0.28 11.70
CA GLN A 100 -1.34 0.67 13.10
C GLN A 100 -0.12 0.27 13.95
N GLY A 101 0.35 1.18 14.80
CA GLY A 101 1.47 1.00 15.72
C GLY A 101 2.85 1.21 15.11
N HIS A 102 3.85 1.42 15.96
CA HIS A 102 5.26 1.55 15.57
C HIS A 102 6.00 0.21 15.53
N GLU A 103 5.59 -0.76 16.36
CA GLU A 103 6.30 -2.05 16.54
C GLU A 103 5.84 -3.15 15.57
N GLY A 104 5.50 -2.77 14.33
CA GLY A 104 5.18 -3.76 13.31
C GLY A 104 3.79 -4.38 13.43
N GLY A 105 2.80 -3.63 13.93
CA GLY A 105 1.40 -4.03 13.82
C GLY A 105 1.03 -4.34 12.37
N ASP A 106 0.14 -5.32 12.18
CA ASP A 106 -0.19 -5.84 10.86
C ASP A 106 -1.46 -5.22 10.27
N GLU A 107 -2.24 -4.47 11.06
CA GLU A 107 -3.48 -3.87 10.59
C GLU A 107 -3.19 -2.70 9.64
N VAL A 108 -3.64 -2.83 8.39
CA VAL A 108 -3.52 -1.76 7.38
C VAL A 108 -4.67 -0.78 7.57
N VAL A 109 -4.35 0.40 8.09
CA VAL A 109 -5.31 1.48 8.38
C VAL A 109 -5.35 2.56 7.30
N GLY A 110 -4.52 2.46 6.28
CA GLY A 110 -4.57 3.33 5.11
C GLY A 110 -3.70 2.80 3.98
N LEU A 111 -4.05 3.14 2.75
CA LEU A 111 -3.24 2.86 1.58
C LEU A 111 -3.47 3.91 0.49
N TRP A 112 -2.43 4.18 -0.29
CA TRP A 112 -2.47 5.08 -1.45
C TRP A 112 -1.66 4.49 -2.59
N LEU A 113 -2.12 4.75 -3.82
CA LEU A 113 -1.47 4.34 -5.05
C LEU A 113 -1.35 5.55 -5.98
N ASP A 114 -0.19 5.69 -6.57
CA ASP A 114 0.09 6.64 -7.63
C ASP A 114 0.93 5.96 -8.71
N VAL A 115 0.72 6.35 -9.97
CA VAL A 115 1.42 5.76 -11.12
C VAL A 115 2.12 6.90 -11.86
N GLN A 116 3.45 6.84 -11.85
CA GLN A 116 4.28 7.82 -12.52
C GLN A 116 4.75 7.24 -13.85
N HIS A 117 4.16 7.72 -14.95
CA HIS A 117 4.61 7.35 -16.28
C HIS A 117 5.96 8.00 -16.59
N SER A 118 6.88 7.22 -17.16
CA SER A 118 8.10 7.75 -17.72
C SER A 118 7.73 8.68 -18.87
N THR A 119 7.97 9.97 -18.71
CA THR A 119 7.89 10.92 -19.82
C THR A 119 9.13 10.71 -20.68
N ALA A 120 9.12 9.64 -21.48
CA ALA A 120 10.05 9.50 -22.58
C ALA A 120 9.75 10.62 -23.58
N ILE A 121 10.65 11.60 -23.64
CA ILE A 121 10.69 12.66 -24.64
C ILE A 121 11.40 12.11 -25.89
#